data_AF-A0A7X7XV47-F1
#
_entry.id   AF-A0A7X7XV47-F1
#
_cell.length_a   1.000
_cell.length_b   1.000
_cell.length_c   1.000
_cell.angle_alpha   90.00
_cell.angle_beta   90.00
_cell.angle_gamma   90.00
#
_symmetry.space_group_name_H-M   'P 1'
#
loop_
_entity.id
_entity.type
_entity.pdbx_description
1 polymer ?
#
loop_
_entity_poly.entity_id
_entity_poly.type
_entity_poly.pdbx_seq_one_letter_code
_entity_poly.pdbx_strand_id
1 'polypeptide(L)'
;MREILDKQNIEKAVENTINSTYITDIHTHLFSECFGDMFLYGIDQLLTYHYLVAEAMRYTDMDYESFFNMNISQQAEFVWETLFIKNTPVSEPARSIITIFNRLGLDVNIKDINYYRKIFQSKNLSQYIDEVFEIAKLKCVVMTNDPLDDEERKVWDNSYVKDNRFKAALRLDRVLNSWEESFIHIKKLGYNVEKDLSDSTIKEIQKFFIDYIEKMEALYCAVSLPPDFSMCDGT
;
A
#
# COMPACT_ATOMS: atom_id res chain seq x y z
N MET A 1 -26.54 -0.45 39.57
CA MET A 1 -27.57 -0.65 38.54
C MET A 1 -26.95 -1.51 37.46
N ARG A 2 -27.44 -2.73 37.21
CA ARG A 2 -27.00 -3.49 36.03
C ARG A 2 -27.67 -2.82 34.83
N GLU A 3 -26.90 -2.39 33.84
CA GLU A 3 -27.47 -1.94 32.56
C GLU A 3 -28.37 -3.05 32.02
N ILE A 4 -29.56 -2.66 31.57
CA ILE A 4 -30.51 -3.58 30.94
C ILE A 4 -29.86 -4.04 29.63
N LEU A 5 -29.64 -5.35 29.48
CA LEU A 5 -29.22 -5.94 28.21
C LEU A 5 -30.40 -5.86 27.23
N ASP A 6 -30.42 -4.81 26.43
CA ASP A 6 -31.30 -4.66 25.27
C ASP A 6 -30.47 -4.39 24.01
N LYS A 7 -31.11 -4.52 22.85
CA LYS A 7 -30.46 -4.39 21.55
C LYS A 7 -29.78 -3.03 21.37
N GLN A 8 -30.40 -1.94 21.84
CA GLN A 8 -29.87 -0.59 21.65
C GLN A 8 -28.60 -0.38 22.48
N ASN A 9 -28.56 -0.87 23.71
CA ASN A 9 -27.39 -0.80 24.56
C ASN A 9 -26.24 -1.65 23.99
N ILE A 10 -26.56 -2.82 23.42
CA ILE A 10 -25.56 -3.64 22.72
C ILE A 10 -25.03 -2.93 21.47
N GLU A 11 -25.89 -2.38 20.61
CA GLU A 11 -25.49 -1.66 19.40
C GLU A 11 -24.56 -0.49 19.73
N LYS A 12 -24.94 0.33 20.73
CA LYS A 12 -24.12 1.46 21.18
C LYS A 12 -22.80 1.00 21.78
N ALA A 13 -22.78 -0.07 22.58
CA ALA A 13 -21.56 -0.61 23.15
C ALA A 13 -20.61 -1.11 22.04
N VAL A 14 -21.14 -1.87 21.07
CA VAL A 14 -20.38 -2.38 19.94
C VAL A 14 -19.83 -1.24 19.08
N GLU A 15 -20.66 -0.26 18.74
CA GLU A 15 -20.23 0.91 17.95
C GLU A 15 -19.12 1.69 18.66
N ASN A 16 -19.28 1.96 19.95
CA ASN A 16 -18.25 2.64 20.75
C ASN A 16 -16.95 1.82 20.80
N THR A 17 -17.03 0.50 20.99
CA THR A 17 -15.85 -0.37 21.00
C THR A 17 -15.15 -0.37 19.65
N ILE A 18 -15.88 -0.55 18.54
CA ILE A 18 -15.30 -0.56 17.20
C ILE A 18 -14.64 0.79 16.90
N ASN A 19 -15.33 1.90 17.15
CA ASN A 19 -14.82 3.24 16.83
C ASN A 19 -13.65 3.70 17.72
N SER A 20 -13.45 3.11 18.89
CA SER A 20 -12.36 3.48 19.82
C SER A 20 -11.19 2.49 19.83
N THR A 21 -11.33 1.33 19.20
CA THR A 21 -10.29 0.30 19.17
C THR A 21 -9.22 0.65 18.15
N TYR A 22 -7.96 0.73 18.59
CA TYR A 22 -6.85 0.83 17.67
C TYR A 22 -6.58 -0.51 16.98
N ILE A 23 -6.49 -0.49 15.65
CA ILE A 23 -6.26 -1.66 14.81
C ILE A 23 -4.77 -1.79 14.44
N THR A 24 -4.36 -3.03 14.19
CA THR A 24 -3.12 -3.30 13.46
C THR A 24 -3.52 -3.67 12.05
N ASP A 25 -3.13 -2.87 11.07
CA ASP A 25 -3.31 -3.23 9.68
C ASP A 25 -2.18 -4.18 9.27
N ILE A 26 -2.52 -5.46 9.15
CA ILE A 26 -1.53 -6.54 9.02
C ILE A 26 -0.92 -6.66 7.63
N HIS A 27 -1.44 -5.93 6.62
CA HIS A 27 -0.92 -6.00 5.26
C HIS A 27 -1.25 -4.73 4.47
N THR A 28 -0.22 -3.95 4.16
CA THR A 28 -0.34 -2.70 3.40
C THR A 28 0.77 -2.60 2.36
N HIS A 29 0.57 -1.72 1.39
CA HIS A 29 1.62 -1.21 0.50
C HIS A 29 2.06 0.21 0.90
N LEU A 30 1.85 0.57 2.17
CA LEU A 30 2.41 1.79 2.74
C LEU A 30 3.88 1.56 3.09
N PHE A 31 4.65 2.64 3.10
CA PHE A 31 6.02 2.66 3.63
C PHE A 31 6.10 3.61 4.82
N SER A 32 7.20 3.62 5.56
CA SER A 32 7.47 4.66 6.55
C SER A 32 8.04 5.92 5.87
N GLU A 33 8.03 7.06 6.57
CA GLU A 33 8.48 8.36 6.04
C GLU A 33 9.91 8.31 5.45
N CYS A 34 10.81 7.49 5.98
CA CYS A 34 12.20 7.39 5.51
C CYS A 34 12.37 6.72 4.14
N PHE A 35 11.31 6.12 3.58
CA PHE A 35 11.29 5.57 2.23
C PHE A 35 11.00 6.62 1.14
N GLY A 36 10.78 7.89 1.51
CA GLY A 36 10.69 9.00 0.56
C GLY A 36 9.55 8.82 -0.44
N ASP A 37 9.86 8.85 -1.73
CA ASP A 37 8.88 8.82 -2.83
C ASP A 37 8.03 7.54 -2.89
N MET A 38 8.44 6.46 -2.21
CA MET A 38 7.60 5.26 -2.05
C MET A 38 6.43 5.48 -1.08
N PHE A 39 6.49 6.50 -0.22
CA PHE A 39 5.35 6.93 0.59
C PHE A 39 4.37 7.73 -0.28
N LEU A 40 3.43 7.04 -0.92
CA LEU A 40 2.42 7.68 -1.75
C LEU A 40 1.35 8.38 -0.90
N TYR A 41 1.19 9.69 -1.08
CA TYR A 41 0.16 10.47 -0.40
C TYR A 41 -0.29 11.69 -1.23
N GLY A 42 -1.38 12.32 -0.79
CA GLY A 42 -1.96 13.48 -1.44
C GLY A 42 -3.06 13.12 -2.43
N ILE A 43 -3.82 14.13 -2.83
CA ILE A 43 -5.02 13.92 -3.65
C ILE A 43 -4.72 13.29 -5.01
N ASP A 44 -3.62 13.67 -5.67
CA ASP A 44 -3.33 13.11 -6.99
C ASP A 44 -3.03 11.61 -6.88
N GLN A 45 -2.25 11.18 -5.89
CA GLN A 45 -1.99 9.76 -5.63
C GLN A 45 -3.26 8.98 -5.26
N LEU A 46 -4.14 9.59 -4.46
CA LEU A 46 -5.43 9.00 -4.12
C LEU A 46 -6.31 8.78 -5.36
N LEU A 47 -6.34 9.75 -6.29
CA LEU A 47 -7.15 9.66 -7.51
C LEU A 47 -6.53 8.76 -8.57
N THR A 48 -5.20 8.63 -8.60
CA THR A 48 -4.51 7.69 -9.49
C THR A 48 -4.38 6.27 -8.90
N TYR A 49 -5.12 5.97 -7.82
CA TYR A 49 -5.26 4.61 -7.34
C TYR A 49 -5.86 3.72 -8.44
N HIS A 50 -5.26 2.56 -8.69
CA HIS A 50 -5.55 1.75 -9.88
C HIS A 50 -7.01 1.30 -10.01
N TYR A 51 -7.77 1.21 -8.91
CA TYR A 51 -9.23 0.96 -8.97
C TYR A 51 -9.97 2.14 -9.62
N LEU A 52 -9.65 3.37 -9.24
CA LEU A 52 -10.25 4.57 -9.84
C LEU A 52 -9.81 4.76 -11.29
N VAL A 53 -8.55 4.47 -11.60
CA VAL A 53 -8.07 4.46 -12.99
C VAL A 53 -8.88 3.45 -13.81
N ALA A 54 -9.02 2.21 -13.33
CA ALA A 54 -9.79 1.19 -14.01
C ALA A 54 -11.26 1.60 -14.22
N GLU A 55 -11.88 2.26 -13.24
CA GLU A 55 -13.25 2.78 -13.36
C GLU A 55 -13.36 3.93 -14.37
N ALA A 56 -12.47 4.93 -14.29
CA ALA A 56 -12.48 6.09 -15.17
C ALA A 56 -12.26 5.70 -16.65
N MET A 57 -11.39 4.73 -16.89
CA MET A 57 -11.11 4.20 -18.23
C MET A 57 -12.33 3.53 -18.88
N ARG A 58 -13.38 3.17 -18.12
CA ARG A 58 -14.64 2.65 -18.67
C ARG A 58 -15.56 3.72 -19.26
N TYR A 59 -15.28 5.00 -19.02
CA TYR A 59 -16.10 6.13 -19.45
C TYR A 59 -15.49 6.92 -20.61
N THR A 60 -14.39 6.44 -21.19
CA THR A 60 -13.62 7.14 -22.23
C THR A 60 -13.27 6.19 -23.37
N ASP A 61 -13.04 6.76 -24.55
CA ASP A 61 -12.45 6.05 -25.70
C ASP A 61 -10.91 6.19 -25.74
N MET A 62 -10.32 6.90 -24.77
CA MET A 62 -8.87 7.03 -24.60
C MET A 62 -8.25 5.65 -24.33
N ASP A 63 -7.17 5.30 -25.02
CA ASP A 63 -6.40 4.10 -24.73
C ASP A 63 -5.52 4.25 -23.47
N TYR A 64 -5.13 3.12 -22.89
CA TYR A 64 -4.30 3.09 -21.69
C TYR A 64 -2.92 3.73 -21.90
N GLU A 65 -2.33 3.58 -23.08
CA GLU A 65 -1.01 4.16 -23.38
C GLU A 65 -1.06 5.68 -23.30
N SER A 66 -2.08 6.30 -23.89
CA SER A 66 -2.33 7.73 -23.83
C SER A 66 -2.54 8.22 -22.39
N PHE A 67 -3.28 7.46 -21.58
CA PHE A 67 -3.48 7.78 -20.16
C PHE A 67 -2.16 7.71 -19.38
N PHE A 68 -1.40 6.62 -19.52
CA PHE A 68 -0.14 6.44 -18.77
C PHE A 68 1.01 7.34 -19.28
N ASN A 69 0.89 7.92 -20.46
CA ASN A 69 1.78 8.98 -20.94
C ASN A 69 1.52 10.35 -20.29
N MET A 70 0.37 10.55 -19.63
CA MET A 70 0.10 11.75 -18.84
C MET A 70 0.90 11.75 -17.55
N ASN A 71 1.25 12.94 -17.06
CA ASN A 71 1.79 13.04 -15.70
C ASN A 71 0.68 12.79 -14.65
N ILE A 72 1.08 12.51 -13.40
CA ILE A 72 0.16 12.15 -12.31
C ILE A 72 -0.92 13.23 -12.06
N SER A 73 -0.59 14.52 -12.19
CA SER A 73 -1.57 15.61 -12.02
C SER A 73 -2.65 15.58 -13.11
N GLN A 74 -2.26 15.30 -14.35
CA GLN A 74 -3.19 15.17 -15.49
C GLN A 74 -4.05 13.91 -15.37
N GLN A 75 -3.47 12.79 -14.94
CA GLN A 75 -4.21 11.55 -14.66
C GLN A 75 -5.25 11.78 -13.55
N ALA A 76 -4.86 12.44 -12.45
CA ALA A 76 -5.77 12.77 -11.36
C ALA A 76 -6.90 13.71 -11.79
N GLU A 77 -6.61 14.72 -12.61
CA GLU A 77 -7.63 15.60 -13.21
C GLU A 77 -8.62 14.83 -14.09
N PHE A 78 -8.12 13.92 -14.93
CA PHE A 78 -8.96 13.07 -15.76
C PHE A 78 -9.89 12.19 -14.91
N VAL A 79 -9.36 11.54 -13.88
CA VAL A 79 -10.15 10.69 -12.97
C VAL A 79 -11.18 11.54 -12.20
N TRP A 80 -10.78 12.68 -11.65
CA TRP A 80 -11.66 13.58 -10.92
C TRP A 80 -12.84 14.06 -11.79
N GLU A 81 -12.52 14.60 -12.96
CA GLU A 81 -13.54 15.09 -13.90
C GLU A 81 -14.50 13.97 -14.31
N THR A 82 -13.97 12.77 -14.55
CA THR A 82 -14.75 11.62 -15.02
C THR A 82 -15.64 11.06 -13.92
N LEU A 83 -15.10 10.74 -12.74
CA LEU A 83 -15.81 9.97 -11.72
C LEU A 83 -16.55 10.83 -10.68
N PHE A 84 -16.17 12.10 -10.52
CA PHE A 84 -16.70 12.97 -9.46
C PHE A 84 -17.48 14.19 -9.98
N ILE A 85 -17.17 14.67 -11.19
CA ILE A 85 -17.84 15.83 -11.79
C ILE A 85 -18.90 15.41 -12.80
N LYS A 86 -18.52 14.63 -13.81
CA LYS A 86 -19.43 14.15 -14.86
C LYS A 86 -20.35 13.03 -14.37
N ASN A 87 -19.91 12.29 -13.35
CA ASN A 87 -20.65 11.19 -12.77
C ASN A 87 -20.76 11.36 -11.25
N THR A 88 -21.74 10.68 -10.63
CA THR A 88 -21.86 10.66 -9.18
C THR A 88 -20.93 9.58 -8.60
N PRO A 89 -20.07 9.89 -7.62
CA PRO A 89 -19.04 8.97 -7.11
C PRO A 89 -19.64 7.93 -6.14
N VAL A 90 -20.44 7.00 -6.68
CA VAL A 90 -21.16 5.98 -5.90
C VAL A 90 -20.42 4.64 -5.78
N SER A 91 -19.38 4.42 -6.58
CA SER A 91 -18.52 3.24 -6.46
C SER A 91 -17.75 3.28 -5.14
N GLU A 92 -17.36 2.12 -4.61
CA GLU A 92 -16.65 2.06 -3.31
C GLU A 92 -15.29 2.80 -3.34
N PRO A 93 -14.46 2.68 -4.39
CA PRO A 93 -13.23 3.47 -4.47
C PRO A 93 -13.49 4.98 -4.52
N ALA A 94 -14.50 5.44 -5.29
CA ALA A 94 -14.81 6.86 -5.39
C ALA A 94 -15.40 7.40 -4.07
N ARG A 95 -16.29 6.63 -3.43
CA ARG A 95 -16.84 6.94 -2.11
C ARG A 95 -15.76 7.00 -1.03
N SER A 96 -14.71 6.19 -1.13
CA SER A 96 -13.58 6.22 -0.20
C SER A 96 -12.86 7.57 -0.22
N ILE A 97 -12.70 8.19 -1.39
CA ILE A 97 -12.12 9.56 -1.49
C ILE A 97 -12.97 10.58 -0.73
N ILE A 98 -14.30 10.54 -0.91
CA ILE A 98 -15.22 11.42 -0.19
C ILE A 98 -15.20 11.13 1.32
N THR A 99 -15.01 9.87 1.71
CA THR A 99 -14.86 9.48 3.12
C THR A 99 -13.57 10.06 3.71
N ILE A 100 -12.45 9.96 2.99
CA ILE A 100 -11.17 10.55 3.39
C ILE A 100 -11.32 12.06 3.60
N PHE A 101 -11.95 12.77 2.65
CA PHE A 101 -12.20 14.20 2.76
C PHE A 101 -13.01 14.57 4.00
N ASN A 102 -14.14 13.88 4.23
CA ASN A 102 -14.96 14.12 5.42
C ASN A 102 -14.19 13.86 6.72
N ARG A 103 -13.39 12.78 6.77
CA ARG A 103 -12.61 12.42 7.96
C ARG A 103 -11.46 13.39 8.23
N LEU A 104 -10.91 14.01 7.19
CA LEU A 104 -9.93 15.10 7.28
C LEU A 104 -10.58 16.48 7.50
N GLY A 105 -11.91 16.56 7.59
CA GLY A 105 -12.64 17.82 7.78
C GLY A 105 -12.64 18.75 6.56
N LEU A 106 -12.46 18.20 5.36
CA LEU A 106 -12.47 18.96 4.10
C LEU A 106 -13.91 19.15 3.58
N ASP A 107 -14.19 20.27 2.94
CA ASP A 107 -15.51 20.53 2.35
C ASP A 107 -15.68 19.76 1.03
N VAL A 108 -16.45 18.67 1.09
CA VAL A 108 -16.74 17.79 -0.05
C VAL A 108 -17.62 18.42 -1.14
N ASN A 109 -18.20 19.60 -0.89
CA ASN A 109 -19.01 20.30 -1.89
C ASN A 109 -18.14 21.11 -2.88
N ILE A 110 -16.84 21.27 -2.59
CA ILE A 110 -15.91 21.97 -3.46
C ILE A 110 -15.51 21.06 -4.62
N LYS A 111 -15.86 21.47 -5.83
CA LYS A 111 -15.62 20.72 -7.07
C LYS A 111 -14.26 20.99 -7.71
N ASP A 112 -13.57 22.04 -7.29
CA ASP A 112 -12.23 22.35 -7.79
C ASP A 112 -11.19 21.47 -7.09
N ILE A 113 -10.54 20.57 -7.84
CA ILE A 113 -9.48 19.69 -7.34
C ILE A 113 -8.32 20.48 -6.69
N ASN A 114 -8.06 21.71 -7.16
CA ASN A 114 -6.95 22.52 -6.67
C ASN A 114 -7.15 22.97 -5.21
N TYR A 115 -8.40 23.04 -4.73
CA TYR A 115 -8.69 23.23 -3.31
C TYR A 115 -8.04 22.13 -2.46
N TYR A 116 -8.26 20.86 -2.82
CA TYR A 116 -7.69 19.74 -2.10
C TYR A 116 -6.17 19.69 -2.25
N ARG A 117 -5.63 19.92 -3.46
CA ARG A 117 -4.18 19.97 -3.70
C ARG A 117 -3.48 20.95 -2.77
N LYS A 118 -4.02 22.18 -2.66
CA LYS A 118 -3.46 23.20 -1.78
C LYS A 118 -3.40 22.76 -0.32
N ILE A 119 -4.43 22.05 0.14
CA ILE A 119 -4.47 21.55 1.52
C ILE A 119 -3.42 20.46 1.72
N PHE A 120 -3.37 19.44 0.87
CA PHE A 120 -2.37 18.37 0.99
C PHE A 120 -0.94 18.89 0.88
N GLN A 121 -0.66 19.84 -0.02
CA GLN A 121 0.66 20.48 -0.15
C GLN A 121 1.07 21.31 1.07
N SER A 122 0.10 21.81 1.85
CA SER A 122 0.38 22.57 3.06
C SER A 122 0.71 21.70 4.28
N LYS A 123 0.47 20.39 4.20
CA LYS A 123 0.69 19.46 5.31
C LYS A 123 2.19 19.15 5.46
N ASN A 124 2.68 19.13 6.69
CA ASN A 124 3.94 18.46 7.01
C ASN A 124 3.71 16.95 7.01
N LEU A 125 4.56 16.18 6.32
CA LEU A 125 4.36 14.75 6.11
C LEU A 125 4.29 13.96 7.42
N SER A 126 5.26 14.17 8.33
CA SER A 126 5.28 13.52 9.63
C SER A 126 4.01 13.79 10.45
N GLN A 127 3.56 15.05 10.49
CA GLN A 127 2.31 15.43 11.16
C GLN A 127 1.06 14.85 10.48
N TYR A 128 1.08 14.73 9.15
CA TYR A 128 -0.01 14.11 8.40
C TYR A 128 -0.09 12.61 8.65
N ILE A 129 1.05 11.92 8.78
CA ILE A 129 1.10 10.51 9.19
C ILE A 129 0.47 10.37 10.58
N ASP A 130 0.85 11.22 11.54
CA ASP A 130 0.26 11.22 12.89
C ASP A 130 -1.27 11.41 12.84
N GLU A 131 -1.73 12.39 12.07
CA GLU A 131 -3.15 12.70 11.88
C GLU A 131 -3.92 11.51 11.27
N VAL A 132 -3.39 10.89 10.21
CA VAL A 132 -4.02 9.73 9.56
C VAL A 132 -4.07 8.53 10.50
N PHE A 133 -2.98 8.25 11.22
CA PHE A 133 -2.96 7.16 12.20
C PHE A 133 -4.02 7.36 13.28
N GLU A 134 -4.17 8.58 13.78
CA GLU A 134 -5.18 8.88 14.80
C GLU A 134 -6.61 8.78 14.25
N ILE A 135 -6.86 9.39 13.08
CA ILE A 135 -8.18 9.39 12.43
C ILE A 135 -8.62 7.97 12.11
N ALA A 136 -7.72 7.13 11.60
CA ALA A 136 -8.00 5.75 11.23
C ALA A 136 -7.88 4.76 12.40
N LYS A 137 -7.52 5.25 13.60
CA LYS A 137 -7.23 4.41 14.78
C LYS A 137 -6.21 3.31 14.48
N LEU A 138 -5.14 3.65 13.76
CA LEU A 138 -4.04 2.74 13.48
C LEU A 138 -3.06 2.73 14.66
N LYS A 139 -2.84 1.54 15.23
CA LYS A 139 -1.73 1.31 16.16
C LYS A 139 -0.41 1.16 15.41
N CYS A 140 -0.43 0.34 14.36
CA CYS A 140 0.67 0.11 13.45
C CYS A 140 0.15 -0.49 12.14
N VAL A 141 0.96 -0.38 11.10
CA VAL A 141 0.75 -1.01 9.80
C VAL A 141 1.91 -1.94 9.49
N VAL A 142 1.67 -2.98 8.70
CA VAL A 142 2.72 -3.85 8.17
C VAL A 142 2.91 -3.53 6.69
N MET A 143 4.11 -3.09 6.33
CA MET A 143 4.56 -2.81 4.98
C MET A 143 4.81 -4.12 4.22
N THR A 144 4.78 -4.06 2.89
CA THR A 144 5.13 -5.17 2.01
C THR A 144 6.47 -4.86 1.34
N ASN A 145 7.53 -5.55 1.77
CA ASN A 145 8.91 -5.17 1.47
C ASN A 145 9.59 -6.13 0.49
N ASP A 146 10.04 -5.63 -0.66
CA ASP A 146 10.67 -6.40 -1.73
C ASP A 146 12.18 -6.14 -1.77
N PRO A 147 13.02 -7.09 -1.31
CA PRO A 147 14.49 -6.90 -1.30
C PRO A 147 15.10 -6.84 -2.70
N LEU A 148 14.35 -7.26 -3.73
CA LEU A 148 14.79 -7.20 -5.12
C LEU A 148 14.33 -5.91 -5.82
N ASP A 149 13.60 -5.03 -5.13
CA ASP A 149 13.42 -3.65 -5.55
C ASP A 149 14.66 -2.81 -5.18
N ASP A 150 15.27 -2.18 -6.18
CA ASP A 150 16.56 -1.49 -6.01
C ASP A 150 16.42 -0.20 -5.19
N GLU A 151 15.31 0.53 -5.32
CA GLU A 151 15.09 1.76 -4.55
C GLU A 151 14.71 1.43 -3.11
N GLU A 152 13.87 0.41 -2.91
CA GLU A 152 13.54 -0.06 -1.57
C GLU A 152 14.76 -0.59 -0.82
N ARG A 153 15.55 -1.46 -1.47
CA ARG A 153 16.74 -2.06 -0.87
C ARG A 153 17.76 -1.01 -0.46
N LYS A 154 17.95 0.06 -1.26
CA LYS A 154 18.86 1.16 -0.90
C LYS A 154 18.51 1.80 0.44
N VAL A 155 17.21 1.93 0.74
CA VAL A 155 16.74 2.47 2.02
C VAL A 155 17.11 1.52 3.16
N TRP A 156 16.79 0.23 3.02
CA TRP A 156 17.14 -0.79 4.01
C TRP A 156 18.65 -0.86 4.29
N ASP A 157 19.49 -0.70 3.26
CA ASP A 157 20.93 -0.84 3.39
C ASP A 157 21.61 0.41 3.99
N ASN A 158 21.10 1.61 3.72
CA ASN A 158 21.86 2.84 3.95
C ASN A 158 21.16 3.91 4.79
N SER A 159 19.83 3.95 4.82
CA SER A 159 19.10 5.12 5.34
C SER A 159 17.83 4.79 6.12
N TYR A 160 17.58 3.51 6.45
CA TYR A 160 16.40 3.13 7.19
C TYR A 160 16.39 3.76 8.59
N VAL A 161 15.31 4.48 8.87
CA VAL A 161 15.02 5.04 10.19
C VAL A 161 13.81 4.33 10.74
N LYS A 162 13.97 3.68 11.91
CA LYS A 162 12.91 2.90 12.55
C LYS A 162 11.78 3.80 13.05
N ASP A 163 10.57 3.54 12.54
CA ASP A 163 9.31 4.00 13.14
C ASP A 163 8.55 2.78 13.64
N ASN A 164 8.27 2.73 14.95
CA ASN A 164 7.62 1.58 15.56
C ASN A 164 6.20 1.31 15.05
N ARG A 165 5.58 2.29 14.39
CA ARG A 165 4.27 2.18 13.76
C ARG A 165 4.30 1.45 12.42
N PHE A 166 5.46 1.28 11.81
CA PHE A 166 5.64 0.57 10.55
C PHE A 166 6.45 -0.70 10.79
N LYS A 167 5.84 -1.85 10.50
CA LYS A 167 6.46 -3.17 10.59
C LYS A 167 6.75 -3.70 9.20
N ALA A 168 7.72 -4.58 9.05
CA ALA A 168 8.05 -5.16 7.76
C ALA A 168 7.45 -6.55 7.58
N ALA A 169 7.12 -6.89 6.34
CA ALA A 169 6.89 -8.25 5.87
C ALA A 169 7.71 -8.50 4.61
N LEU A 170 8.36 -9.65 4.52
CA LEU A 170 9.25 -9.98 3.41
C LEU A 170 8.44 -10.51 2.22
N ARG A 171 8.41 -9.77 1.12
CA ARG A 171 7.75 -10.18 -0.14
C ARG A 171 8.65 -11.12 -0.95
N LEU A 172 8.10 -12.23 -1.41
CA LEU A 172 8.83 -13.30 -2.10
C LEU A 172 8.42 -13.50 -3.57
N ASP A 173 7.45 -12.73 -4.09
CA ASP A 173 6.86 -12.90 -5.42
C ASP A 173 7.89 -13.06 -6.53
N ARG A 174 8.89 -12.16 -6.62
CA ARG A 174 9.90 -12.21 -7.69
C ARG A 174 10.70 -13.51 -7.64
N VAL A 175 11.02 -14.01 -6.44
CA VAL A 175 11.82 -15.24 -6.28
C VAL A 175 11.01 -16.48 -6.61
N LEU A 176 9.78 -16.56 -6.12
CA LEU A 176 8.93 -17.76 -6.27
C LEU A 176 8.24 -17.85 -7.63
N ASN A 177 7.85 -16.71 -8.22
CA ASN A 177 7.09 -16.69 -9.48
C ASN A 177 7.95 -16.36 -10.71
N SER A 178 9.19 -15.89 -10.52
CA SER A 178 10.04 -15.39 -11.62
C SER A 178 11.51 -15.73 -11.42
N TRP A 179 11.81 -16.94 -10.94
CA TRP A 179 13.18 -17.40 -10.62
C TRP A 179 14.17 -17.18 -11.76
N GLU A 180 13.74 -17.49 -12.98
CA GLU A 180 14.50 -17.35 -14.24
C GLU A 180 15.13 -15.96 -14.44
N GLU A 181 14.51 -14.92 -13.89
CA GLU A 181 15.00 -13.54 -13.95
C GLU A 181 15.67 -13.15 -12.62
N SER A 182 15.05 -13.54 -11.50
CA SER A 182 15.45 -13.12 -10.16
C SER A 182 16.81 -13.64 -9.71
N PHE A 183 17.25 -14.82 -10.16
CA PHE A 183 18.54 -15.37 -9.75
C PHE A 183 19.72 -14.46 -10.16
N ILE A 184 19.59 -13.75 -11.29
CA ILE A 184 20.61 -12.79 -11.77
C ILE A 184 20.74 -11.63 -10.79
N HIS A 185 19.63 -11.16 -10.23
CA HIS A 185 19.61 -10.05 -9.28
C HIS A 185 20.18 -10.50 -7.93
N ILE A 186 19.77 -11.67 -7.44
CA ILE A 186 20.31 -12.25 -6.21
C ILE A 186 21.83 -12.49 -6.34
N LYS A 187 22.30 -12.95 -7.49
CA LYS A 187 23.74 -13.12 -7.77
C LYS A 187 24.51 -11.80 -7.73
N LYS A 188 23.94 -10.72 -8.27
CA LYS A 188 24.54 -9.37 -8.20
C LYS A 188 24.64 -8.85 -6.77
N LEU A 189 23.79 -9.30 -5.86
CA LEU A 189 23.85 -8.98 -4.44
C LEU A 189 24.92 -9.79 -3.67
N GLY A 190 25.65 -10.68 -4.35
CA GLY A 190 26.77 -11.43 -3.78
C GLY A 190 26.43 -12.84 -3.28
N TYR A 191 25.21 -13.32 -3.51
CA TYR A 191 24.82 -14.69 -3.20
C TYR A 191 25.23 -15.64 -4.33
N ASN A 192 25.77 -16.79 -3.99
CA ASN A 192 26.28 -17.75 -4.97
C ASN A 192 25.18 -18.66 -5.52
N VAL A 193 24.18 -18.05 -6.16
CA VAL A 193 23.08 -18.75 -6.83
C VAL A 193 23.39 -18.96 -8.31
N GLU A 194 22.96 -20.11 -8.82
CA GLU A 194 22.90 -20.37 -10.26
C GLU A 194 21.44 -20.55 -10.69
N LYS A 195 21.20 -20.58 -12.00
CA LYS A 195 19.86 -20.86 -12.53
C LYS A 195 19.34 -22.24 -12.08
N ASP A 196 20.25 -23.19 -11.85
CA ASP A 196 19.89 -24.49 -11.33
C ASP A 196 19.36 -24.40 -9.90
N LEU A 197 18.32 -25.18 -9.57
CA LEU A 197 17.84 -25.33 -8.20
C LEU A 197 18.58 -26.46 -7.49
N SER A 198 19.91 -26.44 -7.60
CA SER A 198 20.79 -27.39 -6.88
C SER A 198 20.74 -27.16 -5.37
N ASP A 199 21.15 -28.15 -4.57
CA ASP A 199 21.25 -28.02 -3.11
C ASP A 199 22.10 -26.81 -2.67
N SER A 200 23.15 -26.47 -3.44
CA SER A 200 23.96 -25.28 -3.22
C SER A 200 23.19 -23.99 -3.46
N THR A 201 22.45 -23.90 -4.58
CA THR A 201 21.64 -22.73 -4.90
C THR A 201 20.52 -22.55 -3.87
N ILE A 202 19.84 -23.64 -3.47
CA ILE A 202 18.78 -23.59 -2.45
C ILE A 202 19.31 -23.05 -1.12
N LYS A 203 20.51 -23.47 -0.68
CA LYS A 203 21.13 -22.94 0.54
C LYS A 203 21.43 -21.45 0.46
N GLU A 204 21.88 -20.96 -0.69
CA GLU A 204 22.14 -19.54 -0.90
C GLU A 204 20.85 -18.71 -0.98
N ILE A 205 19.75 -19.26 -1.55
CA ILE A 205 18.42 -18.65 -1.50
C ILE A 205 17.92 -18.56 -0.05
N GLN A 206 18.06 -19.63 0.73
CA GLN A 206 17.68 -19.64 2.14
C GLN A 206 18.46 -18.59 2.94
N LYS A 207 19.77 -18.49 2.70
CA LYS A 207 20.62 -17.48 3.29
C LYS A 207 20.18 -16.06 2.92
N PHE A 208 19.88 -15.81 1.64
CA PHE A 208 19.31 -14.54 1.18
C PHE A 208 18.04 -14.18 1.95
N PHE A 209 17.10 -15.11 2.11
CA PHE A 209 15.89 -14.84 2.89
C PHE A 209 16.17 -14.57 4.37
N ILE A 210 17.05 -15.36 5.00
CA ILE A 210 17.41 -15.16 6.41
C ILE A 210 18.03 -13.77 6.63
N ASP A 211 18.98 -13.37 5.77
CA ASP A 211 19.64 -12.07 5.88
C ASP A 211 18.64 -10.91 5.84
N TYR A 212 17.61 -10.98 4.97
CA TYR A 212 16.58 -9.94 4.88
C TYR A 212 15.51 -10.05 5.96
N ILE A 213 15.15 -11.26 6.42
CA ILE A 213 14.26 -11.44 7.58
C ILE A 213 14.88 -10.76 8.81
N GLU A 214 16.17 -11.00 9.05
CA GLU A 214 16.90 -10.40 10.17
C GLU A 214 17.06 -8.88 10.00
N LYS A 215 17.47 -8.41 8.81
CA LYS A 215 17.64 -6.98 8.52
C LYS A 215 16.35 -6.18 8.73
N MET A 216 15.22 -6.72 8.27
CA MET A 216 13.92 -6.05 8.33
C MET A 216 13.19 -6.24 9.67
N GLU A 217 13.66 -7.16 10.52
CA GLU A 217 12.85 -7.71 11.63
C GLU A 217 11.47 -8.17 11.13
N ALA A 218 11.44 -8.86 9.98
CA ALA A 218 10.19 -9.15 9.26
C ALA A 218 9.25 -10.04 10.08
N LEU A 219 7.97 -9.65 10.15
CA LEU A 219 6.95 -10.38 10.92
C LEU A 219 6.50 -11.68 10.25
N TYR A 220 6.45 -11.67 8.92
CA TYR A 220 6.08 -12.82 8.10
C TYR A 220 6.67 -12.69 6.69
N CYS A 221 6.62 -13.79 5.93
CA CYS A 221 6.91 -13.81 4.49
C CYS A 221 5.60 -13.84 3.70
N ALA A 222 5.54 -13.12 2.58
CA ALA A 222 4.35 -12.98 1.75
C ALA A 222 4.65 -13.40 0.31
N VAL A 223 3.69 -14.06 -0.34
CA VAL A 223 3.73 -14.33 -1.77
C VAL A 223 2.32 -14.26 -2.35
N SER A 224 2.18 -13.58 -3.49
CA SER A 224 0.97 -13.66 -4.32
C SER A 224 1.11 -14.80 -5.32
N LEU A 225 0.11 -15.67 -5.41
CA LEU A 225 0.16 -16.87 -6.24
C LEU A 225 -0.96 -16.85 -7.28
N PRO A 226 -0.74 -17.40 -8.49
CA PRO A 226 -1.74 -17.42 -9.53
C PRO A 226 -2.88 -18.42 -9.22
N PRO A 227 -4.04 -18.33 -9.90
CA PRO A 227 -5.18 -19.21 -9.65
C PRO A 227 -4.91 -20.71 -9.86
N ASP A 228 -3.87 -21.06 -10.63
CA ASP A 228 -3.45 -22.43 -10.95
C ASP A 228 -2.35 -22.95 -10.00
N PHE A 229 -2.06 -22.23 -8.91
CA PHE A 229 -1.06 -22.64 -7.92
C PHE A 229 -1.30 -24.04 -7.36
N SER A 230 -0.23 -24.83 -7.33
CA SER A 230 -0.18 -26.14 -6.71
C SER A 230 1.12 -26.31 -5.91
N MET A 231 1.00 -26.89 -4.71
CA MET A 231 2.16 -27.24 -3.87
C MET A 231 2.96 -28.43 -4.43
N CYS A 232 2.44 -29.13 -5.44
CA CYS A 232 3.01 -30.36 -5.99
C CYS A 232 3.81 -30.14 -7.29
N ASP A 233 3.93 -28.91 -7.76
CA ASP A 233 4.61 -28.61 -9.01
C ASP A 233 6.12 -28.84 -8.82
N GLY A 234 6.63 -30.00 -9.29
CA GLY A 234 8.03 -30.40 -9.15
C GLY A 234 8.30 -31.66 -8.31
N THR A 235 7.27 -32.38 -7.86
CA THR A 235 7.39 -33.77 -7.33
C THR A 235 7.11 -34.82 -8.39
#